data_AF-A0A9P8YIV5-F1
#
_entry.id   AF-A0A9P8YIV5-F1
#
_cell.length_a   1.000
_cell.length_b   1.000
_cell.length_c   1.000
_cell.angle_alpha   90.00
_cell.angle_beta   90.00
_cell.angle_gamma   90.00
#
_symmetry.space_group_name_H-M   'P 1'
#
loop_
_entity.id
_entity.type
_entity.pdbx_description
1 polymer ?
#
loop_
_entity_poly.entity_id
_entity_poly.type
_entity_poly.pdbx_seq_one_letter_code
_entity_poly.pdbx_strand_id
1 'polypeptide(L)'
;MNPWEDRALQVSSGGRSLMSALQYYFPTPTEPSPVDVSNSPRTVPAEDDKVHDRIIYPGIYSASGFDVMGVLWRLAQRPNPVVDIGYVDASCAFVVCDMHQPDCPIIYASDPFTHLTGYSKREILGQNCRFLQAPGGSVVRASPRQYVDKAMVNYMRHAVEHFAEISVELINFRKNGQPFVNILTLIPVSFGGPTPEYFVGFSVEKEQGW
;
A
#
# COMPACT_ATOMS: atom_id res chain seq x y z
N MET A 1 -39.65 15.97 18.58
CA MET A 1 -39.55 16.97 17.49
C MET A 1 -38.08 17.04 17.08
N ASN A 2 -37.73 16.30 16.03
CA ASN A 2 -36.37 16.23 15.49
C ASN A 2 -36.44 16.84 14.08
N PRO A 3 -35.66 17.90 13.75
CA PRO A 3 -35.98 18.75 12.60
C PRO A 3 -35.33 18.28 11.29
N TRP A 4 -35.48 17.01 10.91
CA TRP A 4 -34.96 16.50 9.62
C TRP A 4 -35.80 15.41 8.91
N GLU A 5 -36.94 14.99 9.44
CA GLU A 5 -37.75 13.89 8.86
C GLU A 5 -38.76 14.31 7.76
N ASP A 6 -38.70 15.56 7.26
CA ASP A 6 -39.64 16.06 6.23
C ASP A 6 -38.94 16.48 4.93
N ARG A 7 -38.74 15.51 4.02
CA ARG A 7 -39.05 15.66 2.57
C ARG A 7 -38.72 14.40 1.75
N ALA A 8 -39.75 13.61 1.48
CA ALA A 8 -39.75 12.65 0.38
C ALA A 8 -41.10 12.70 -0.38
N LEU A 9 -41.00 12.67 -1.71
CA LEU A 9 -42.05 12.31 -2.70
C LEU A 9 -43.19 13.31 -3.01
N GLN A 10 -43.13 13.90 -4.21
CA GLN A 10 -44.06 13.68 -5.36
C GLN A 10 -43.46 14.38 -6.60
N VAL A 11 -43.09 13.75 -7.74
CA VAL A 11 -43.79 12.90 -8.75
C VAL A 11 -44.09 13.68 -10.06
N SER A 12 -43.88 13.00 -11.22
CA SER A 12 -44.20 13.39 -12.62
C SER A 12 -43.21 14.35 -13.32
N SER A 13 -42.84 14.20 -14.61
CA SER A 13 -42.86 13.05 -15.56
C SER A 13 -41.99 13.32 -16.82
N GLY A 14 -41.77 12.30 -17.68
CA GLY A 14 -41.02 12.37 -18.95
C GLY A 14 -39.49 12.14 -18.81
N GLY A 15 -38.76 11.53 -19.75
CA GLY A 15 -39.15 10.90 -21.01
C GLY A 15 -37.94 10.70 -21.95
N ARG A 16 -37.40 9.46 -22.04
CA ARG A 16 -36.41 8.94 -23.03
C ARG A 16 -35.19 9.83 -23.41
N SER A 17 -33.97 9.38 -23.11
CA SER A 17 -32.99 8.97 -24.15
C SER A 17 -31.73 8.33 -23.53
N LEU A 18 -30.99 7.59 -24.34
CA LEU A 18 -29.76 6.87 -24.01
C LEU A 18 -28.50 7.69 -24.31
N MET A 19 -27.39 7.29 -23.68
CA MET A 19 -25.99 7.52 -24.09
C MET A 19 -25.52 8.97 -24.25
N SER A 20 -24.70 9.42 -23.29
CA SER A 20 -23.68 10.46 -23.53
C SER A 20 -22.36 9.99 -22.94
N ALA A 21 -21.58 9.26 -23.76
CA ALA A 21 -20.17 9.03 -23.49
C ALA A 21 -19.41 10.31 -23.89
N LEU A 22 -18.67 10.90 -22.96
CA LEU A 22 -17.90 12.12 -23.22
C LEU A 22 -16.82 11.84 -24.28
N GLN A 23 -16.84 12.65 -25.35
CA GLN A 23 -15.90 12.56 -26.46
C GLN A 23 -14.49 12.94 -26.00
N TYR A 24 -13.62 11.95 -25.80
CA TYR A 24 -12.18 12.16 -25.77
C TYR A 24 -11.62 12.11 -27.19
N TYR A 25 -11.14 13.26 -27.68
CA TYR A 25 -10.35 13.34 -28.91
C TYR A 25 -8.95 12.76 -28.66
N PHE A 26 -8.58 11.72 -29.38
CA PHE A 26 -7.18 11.27 -29.44
C PHE A 26 -6.43 12.08 -30.52
N PRO A 27 -5.23 12.61 -30.23
CA PRO A 27 -4.34 13.12 -31.28
C PRO A 27 -3.87 11.96 -32.16
N THR A 28 -3.84 12.17 -33.48
CA THR A 28 -3.24 11.20 -34.41
C THR A 28 -1.73 11.10 -34.21
N PRO A 29 -1.14 9.90 -34.16
CA PRO A 29 0.31 9.74 -34.12
C PRO A 29 0.95 10.37 -35.36
N THR A 30 1.96 11.22 -35.15
CA THR A 30 2.78 11.75 -36.24
C THR A 30 3.76 10.64 -36.68
N GLU A 31 3.79 10.29 -37.96
CA GLU A 31 4.76 9.31 -38.48
C GLU A 31 6.20 9.84 -38.32
N PRO A 32 7.15 9.04 -37.81
CA PRO A 32 8.55 9.42 -37.77
C PRO A 32 9.16 9.35 -39.18
N SER A 33 9.94 10.37 -39.54
CA SER A 33 10.68 10.41 -40.80
C SER A 33 11.75 9.29 -40.88
N PRO A 34 12.02 8.71 -42.06
CA PRO A 34 13.00 7.63 -42.20
C PRO A 34 14.43 8.14 -41.96
N VAL A 35 15.21 7.37 -41.21
CA VAL A 35 16.65 7.58 -40.99
C VAL A 35 17.47 6.60 -41.83
N ASP A 36 18.57 7.08 -42.41
CA ASP A 36 19.40 6.34 -43.36
C ASP A 36 20.04 5.07 -42.77
N VAL A 37 20.01 4.00 -43.56
CA VAL A 37 20.61 2.70 -43.22
C VAL A 37 22.03 2.62 -43.79
N SER A 38 23.04 2.56 -42.92
CA SER A 38 24.38 2.10 -43.32
C SER A 38 24.84 0.93 -42.43
N ASN A 39 25.25 -0.16 -43.07
CA ASN A 39 25.54 -1.44 -42.43
C ASN A 39 27.00 -1.52 -41.95
N SER A 40 27.21 -2.02 -40.73
CA SER A 40 28.26 -3.01 -40.42
C SER A 40 28.07 -3.64 -39.03
N PRO A 41 28.30 -4.95 -38.84
CA PRO A 41 27.93 -5.64 -37.60
C PRO A 41 29.07 -5.69 -36.57
N ARG A 42 28.74 -5.48 -35.30
CA ARG A 42 29.53 -5.98 -34.16
C ARG A 42 28.63 -6.51 -33.06
N THR A 43 28.98 -7.70 -32.60
CA THR A 43 28.25 -8.50 -31.60
C THR A 43 28.28 -7.82 -30.23
N VAL A 44 27.11 -7.74 -29.58
CA VAL A 44 26.99 -7.50 -28.13
C VAL A 44 26.43 -8.77 -27.46
N PRO A 45 26.85 -9.12 -26.23
CA PRO A 45 26.30 -10.28 -25.51
C PRO A 45 24.87 -10.00 -25.04
N ALA A 46 24.13 -11.07 -24.72
CA ALA A 46 22.76 -10.96 -24.20
C ALA A 46 22.71 -10.16 -22.88
N GLU A 47 21.91 -9.10 -22.86
CA GLU A 47 21.51 -8.41 -21.63
C GLU A 47 20.22 -9.06 -21.08
N ASP A 48 20.09 -9.09 -19.75
CA ASP A 48 18.98 -9.75 -19.03
C ASP A 48 17.58 -9.32 -19.52
N ASP A 49 16.67 -10.30 -19.60
CA ASP A 49 15.23 -10.11 -19.83
C ASP A 49 14.55 -9.34 -18.68
N LYS A 50 14.85 -8.05 -18.56
CA LYS A 50 14.01 -7.09 -17.82
C LYS A 50 12.81 -6.75 -18.68
N VAL A 51 11.76 -7.56 -18.54
CA VAL A 51 10.43 -7.31 -19.12
C VAL A 51 9.95 -5.92 -18.68
N HIS A 52 10.17 -4.92 -19.54
CA HIS A 52 9.65 -3.57 -19.37
C HIS A 52 8.18 -3.56 -19.77
N ASP A 53 7.32 -3.96 -18.84
CA ASP A 53 5.89 -4.00 -19.06
C ASP A 53 5.33 -2.57 -19.22
N ARG A 54 4.78 -2.27 -20.39
CA ARG A 54 4.54 -0.87 -20.85
C ARG A 54 3.24 -0.24 -20.32
N ILE A 55 2.62 -0.82 -19.29
CA ILE A 55 1.31 -0.39 -18.80
C ILE A 55 1.46 0.45 -17.52
N ILE A 56 1.93 1.69 -17.67
CA ILE A 56 2.16 2.62 -16.55
C ILE A 56 0.83 3.11 -15.97
N TYR A 57 0.32 2.43 -14.95
CA TYR A 57 -0.79 2.93 -14.12
C TYR A 57 -0.27 3.88 -13.02
N PRO A 58 -0.76 5.14 -12.95
CA PRO A 58 -0.36 6.08 -11.89
C PRO A 58 -0.67 5.53 -10.49
N GLY A 59 0.31 5.59 -9.59
CA GLY A 59 0.17 5.15 -8.19
C GLY A 59 0.44 3.67 -7.92
N ILE A 60 0.41 2.82 -8.96
CA ILE A 60 0.72 1.38 -8.85
C ILE A 60 2.19 1.10 -9.16
N TYR A 61 2.70 1.70 -10.23
CA TYR A 61 4.15 1.76 -10.46
C TYR A 61 4.69 2.90 -9.60
N SER A 62 5.47 2.55 -8.57
CA SER A 62 6.09 3.57 -7.74
C SER A 62 7.03 4.41 -8.60
N ALA A 63 6.91 5.74 -8.53
CA ALA A 63 7.85 6.66 -9.19
C ALA A 63 9.31 6.49 -8.69
N SER A 64 9.53 5.71 -7.62
CA SER A 64 10.85 5.28 -7.14
C SER A 64 11.44 4.06 -7.88
N GLY A 65 10.68 3.41 -8.77
CA GLY A 65 11.09 2.16 -9.44
C GLY A 65 10.86 0.88 -8.61
N PHE A 66 10.24 0.98 -7.43
CA PHE A 66 9.89 -0.20 -6.62
C PHE A 66 8.68 -0.96 -7.19
N ASP A 67 8.82 -2.28 -7.35
CA ASP A 67 7.83 -3.18 -7.93
C ASP A 67 6.73 -3.59 -6.93
N VAL A 68 5.80 -2.67 -6.68
CA VAL A 68 4.65 -2.88 -5.79
C VAL A 68 3.75 -4.02 -6.29
N MET A 69 3.60 -4.18 -7.62
CA MET A 69 2.79 -5.26 -8.18
C MET A 69 3.43 -6.63 -7.98
N GLY A 70 4.75 -6.75 -8.14
CA GLY A 70 5.49 -7.94 -7.80
C GLY A 70 5.43 -8.30 -6.32
N VAL A 71 5.32 -7.32 -5.41
CA VAL A 71 5.01 -7.56 -3.99
C VAL A 71 3.60 -8.13 -3.82
N LEU A 72 2.57 -7.46 -4.35
CA LEU A 72 1.17 -7.87 -4.18
C LEU A 72 0.91 -9.25 -4.81
N TRP A 73 1.48 -9.53 -5.97
CA TRP A 73 1.43 -10.84 -6.62
C TRP A 73 2.06 -11.94 -5.76
N ARG A 74 3.23 -11.69 -5.17
CA ARG A 74 3.90 -12.63 -4.26
C ARG A 74 3.08 -12.90 -3.00
N LEU A 75 2.40 -11.89 -2.44
CA LEU A 75 1.50 -12.08 -1.29
C LEU A 75 0.30 -12.98 -1.63
N ALA A 76 -0.27 -12.83 -2.82
CA ALA A 76 -1.40 -13.64 -3.29
C ALA A 76 -0.99 -15.09 -3.60
N GLN A 77 0.25 -15.33 -4.00
CA GLN A 77 0.79 -16.66 -4.35
C GLN A 77 1.68 -17.31 -3.27
N ARG A 78 1.76 -16.71 -2.07
CA ARG A 78 2.70 -17.18 -1.04
C ARG A 78 2.37 -18.59 -0.54
N PRO A 79 3.39 -19.44 -0.28
CA PRO A 79 3.17 -20.79 0.23
C PRO A 79 2.71 -20.76 1.70
N ASN A 80 1.78 -21.66 2.05
CA ASN A 80 1.33 -21.90 3.43
C ASN A 80 0.87 -20.62 4.18
N PRO A 81 -0.11 -19.86 3.66
CA PRO A 81 -0.61 -18.66 4.33
C PRO A 81 -1.15 -18.99 5.73
N VAL A 82 -0.71 -18.24 6.75
CA VAL A 82 -1.17 -18.40 8.14
C VAL A 82 -2.30 -17.42 8.45
N VAL A 83 -2.26 -16.24 7.83
CA VAL A 83 -3.30 -15.21 7.93
C VAL A 83 -4.09 -15.13 6.62
N ASP A 84 -5.42 -15.29 6.68
CA ASP A 84 -6.26 -14.94 5.54
C ASP A 84 -6.32 -13.42 5.38
N ILE A 85 -5.97 -12.94 4.18
CA ILE A 85 -6.03 -11.52 3.78
C ILE A 85 -7.13 -11.26 2.74
N GLY A 86 -7.81 -12.31 2.26
CA GLY A 86 -8.76 -12.22 1.17
C GLY A 86 -8.12 -11.64 -0.11
N TYR A 87 -8.87 -10.80 -0.80
CA TYR A 87 -8.43 -10.10 -1.99
C TYR A 87 -7.74 -8.77 -1.61
N VAL A 88 -6.48 -8.61 -2.03
CA VAL A 88 -5.67 -7.40 -1.78
C VAL A 88 -5.20 -6.76 -3.08
N ASP A 89 -5.31 -5.44 -3.17
CA ASP A 89 -4.84 -4.64 -4.31
C ASP A 89 -4.34 -3.25 -3.87
N ALA A 90 -4.08 -2.38 -4.84
CA ALA A 90 -3.58 -1.02 -4.58
C ALA A 90 -4.57 -0.09 -3.84
N SER A 91 -5.86 -0.46 -3.73
CA SER A 91 -6.87 0.26 -2.94
C SER A 91 -6.83 -0.05 -1.44
N CYS A 92 -6.06 -1.07 -1.03
CA CYS A 92 -5.84 -1.36 0.38
C CYS A 92 -4.92 -0.32 1.06
N ALA A 93 -5.11 -0.10 2.36
CA ALA A 93 -4.17 0.65 3.18
C ALA A 93 -3.01 -0.25 3.61
N PHE A 94 -1.84 -0.09 2.96
CA PHE A 94 -0.65 -0.87 3.28
C PHE A 94 0.66 -0.08 3.14
N VAL A 95 1.69 -0.62 3.78
CA VAL A 95 3.08 -0.19 3.67
C VAL A 95 3.99 -1.37 3.32
N VAL A 96 5.13 -1.09 2.69
CA VAL A 96 6.23 -2.06 2.54
C VAL A 96 7.45 -1.51 3.26
N CYS A 97 8.07 -2.35 4.09
CA CYS A 97 9.25 -2.04 4.88
C CYS A 97 10.42 -2.93 4.47
N ASP A 98 11.61 -2.35 4.33
CA ASP A 98 12.84 -3.06 3.99
C ASP A 98 13.48 -3.67 5.25
N MET A 99 13.68 -4.98 5.26
CA MET A 99 14.22 -5.72 6.41
C MET A 99 15.74 -5.69 6.51
N HIS A 100 16.45 -5.39 5.42
CA HIS A 100 17.90 -5.26 5.41
C HIS A 100 18.38 -3.93 5.99
N GLN A 101 17.53 -2.91 5.91
CA GLN A 101 17.85 -1.59 6.45
C GLN A 101 17.66 -1.54 7.98
N PRO A 102 18.57 -0.86 8.71
CA PRO A 102 18.45 -0.71 10.14
C PRO A 102 17.08 -0.15 10.55
N ASP A 103 16.48 -0.80 11.55
CA ASP A 103 15.18 -0.41 12.12
C ASP A 103 13.94 -0.65 11.24
N CYS A 104 14.08 -1.38 10.13
CA CYS A 104 13.00 -1.77 9.21
C CYS A 104 12.14 -0.57 8.72
N PRO A 105 12.74 0.38 7.97
CA PRO A 105 12.06 1.59 7.52
C PRO A 105 11.02 1.31 6.42
N ILE A 106 9.96 2.12 6.38
CA ILE A 106 8.99 2.13 5.29
C ILE A 106 9.67 2.65 4.02
N ILE A 107 9.65 1.83 2.96
CA ILE A 107 10.11 2.19 1.61
C ILE A 107 8.96 2.50 0.65
N TYR A 108 7.74 2.06 0.97
CA TYR A 108 6.53 2.36 0.22
C TYR A 108 5.31 2.49 1.15
N ALA A 109 4.40 3.41 0.81
CA ALA A 109 3.08 3.53 1.44
C ALA A 109 2.00 3.78 0.37
N SER A 110 0.88 3.08 0.47
CA SER A 110 -0.28 3.30 -0.41
C SER A 110 -0.99 4.62 -0.05
N ASP A 111 -1.70 5.21 -1.01
CA ASP A 111 -2.48 6.43 -0.74
C ASP A 111 -3.57 6.20 0.33
N PRO A 112 -4.32 5.08 0.33
CA PRO A 112 -5.25 4.74 1.42
C PRO A 112 -4.59 4.68 2.80
N PHE A 113 -3.33 4.22 2.92
CA PHE A 113 -2.60 4.25 4.20
C PHE A 113 -2.31 5.69 4.66
N THR A 114 -1.94 6.58 3.73
CA THR A 114 -1.74 8.00 4.06
C THR A 114 -3.04 8.70 4.45
N HIS A 115 -4.17 8.35 3.83
CA HIS A 115 -5.49 8.84 4.22
C HIS A 115 -5.94 8.30 5.59
N LEU A 116 -5.77 7.01 5.85
CA LEU A 116 -6.08 6.37 7.13
C LEU A 116 -5.30 7.02 8.29
N THR A 117 -3.99 7.20 8.12
CA THR A 117 -3.12 7.69 9.19
C THR A 117 -3.05 9.22 9.28
N GLY A 118 -3.40 9.93 8.20
CA GLY A 118 -3.28 11.39 8.10
C GLY A 118 -1.85 11.90 7.89
N TYR A 119 -0.86 11.02 7.72
CA TYR A 119 0.53 11.40 7.43
C TYR A 119 0.81 11.30 5.92
N SER A 120 1.56 12.26 5.38
CA SER A 120 1.99 12.23 3.98
C SER A 120 3.16 11.26 3.77
N LYS A 121 3.34 10.75 2.54
CA LYS A 121 4.47 9.85 2.20
C LYS A 121 5.84 10.45 2.58
N ARG A 122 6.01 11.77 2.40
CA ARG A 122 7.25 12.48 2.77
C ARG A 122 7.57 12.44 4.27
N GLU A 123 6.56 12.28 5.12
CA GLU A 123 6.76 12.22 6.58
C GLU A 123 7.11 10.80 7.04
N ILE A 124 6.59 9.76 6.37
CA ILE A 124 6.67 8.37 6.85
C ILE A 124 7.72 7.50 6.14
N LEU A 125 8.10 7.83 4.91
CA LEU A 125 9.16 7.12 4.19
C LEU A 125 10.50 7.27 4.94
N GLY A 126 11.23 6.17 5.09
CA GLY A 126 12.46 6.10 5.88
C GLY A 126 12.24 5.94 7.39
N GLN A 127 11.01 5.96 7.89
CA GLN A 127 10.69 5.74 9.31
C GLN A 127 10.18 4.32 9.58
N ASN A 128 10.37 3.81 10.79
CA ASN A 128 9.68 2.61 11.26
C ASN A 128 8.22 2.93 11.65
N CYS A 129 7.26 2.08 11.27
CA CYS A 129 5.81 2.27 11.52
C CYS A 129 5.39 2.53 12.98
N ARG A 130 6.27 2.33 13.97
CA ARG A 130 5.97 2.55 15.39
C ARG A 130 5.53 3.97 15.74
N PHE A 131 5.76 4.98 14.89
CA PHE A 131 5.27 6.35 15.11
C PHE A 131 3.76 6.38 15.39
N LEU A 132 2.99 5.47 14.78
CA LEU A 132 1.55 5.33 15.01
C LEU A 132 1.16 4.92 16.43
N GLN A 133 2.09 4.50 17.29
CA GLN A 133 1.79 3.95 18.62
C GLN A 133 1.80 4.99 19.75
N ALA A 134 1.97 6.28 19.41
CA ALA A 134 1.82 7.39 20.34
C ALA A 134 1.16 8.61 19.68
N PRO A 135 0.35 9.39 20.43
CA PRO A 135 -0.10 10.70 19.96
C PRO A 135 1.12 11.60 19.70
N GLY A 136 1.14 12.28 18.55
CA GLY A 136 2.27 13.13 18.13
C GLY A 136 3.43 12.40 17.44
N GLY A 137 3.32 11.09 17.16
CA GLY A 137 4.22 10.40 16.22
C GLY A 137 5.61 10.05 16.74
N SER A 138 6.00 10.48 17.94
CA SER A 138 7.34 10.21 18.49
C SER A 138 7.35 8.96 19.38
N VAL A 139 7.93 7.86 18.89
CA VAL A 139 8.15 6.63 19.66
C VAL A 139 9.60 6.18 19.52
N VAL A 140 10.36 6.28 20.61
CA VAL A 140 11.77 5.85 20.66
C VAL A 140 11.85 4.32 20.68
N ARG A 141 12.84 3.75 20.00
CA ARG A 141 13.08 2.29 20.02
C ARG A 141 13.26 1.81 21.47
N ALA A 142 12.57 0.73 21.83
CA ALA A 142 12.53 0.14 23.17
C ALA A 142 11.95 1.01 24.31
N SER A 143 11.33 2.17 24.03
CA SER A 143 10.56 2.89 25.06
C SER A 143 9.32 2.10 25.47
N PRO A 144 8.82 2.25 26.73
CA PRO A 144 7.47 1.83 27.06
C PRO A 144 6.45 2.59 26.18
N ARG A 145 5.34 1.93 25.84
CA ARG A 145 4.24 2.53 25.09
C ARG A 145 3.09 2.74 26.07
N GLN A 146 2.62 3.98 26.20
CA GLN A 146 1.57 4.33 27.16
C GLN A 146 0.21 3.70 26.83
N TYR A 147 -0.06 3.48 25.54
CA TYR A 147 -1.37 3.08 25.02
C TYR A 147 -1.38 1.71 24.33
N VAL A 148 -0.28 0.96 24.40
CA VAL A 148 -0.12 -0.34 23.73
C VAL A 148 0.55 -1.32 24.68
N ASP A 149 -0.09 -2.46 24.94
CA ASP A 149 0.42 -3.49 25.85
C ASP A 149 1.81 -4.01 25.42
N LYS A 150 2.74 -4.03 26.37
CA LYS A 150 4.10 -4.56 26.22
C LYS A 150 4.12 -6.02 25.76
N ALA A 151 3.14 -6.85 26.14
CA ALA A 151 3.05 -8.22 25.63
C ALA A 151 2.81 -8.21 24.11
N MET A 152 1.86 -7.40 23.62
CA MET A 152 1.61 -7.20 22.19
C MET A 152 2.82 -6.61 21.45
N VAL A 153 3.55 -5.66 22.07
CA VAL A 153 4.82 -5.14 21.53
C VAL A 153 5.83 -6.27 21.29
N ASN A 154 5.98 -7.16 22.28
CA ASN A 154 6.95 -8.23 22.24
C ASN A 154 6.53 -9.35 21.26
N TYR A 155 5.24 -9.64 21.17
CA TYR A 155 4.68 -10.57 20.18
C TYR A 155 4.95 -10.10 18.74
N MET A 156 4.64 -8.84 18.42
CA MET A 156 4.97 -8.28 17.10
C MET A 156 6.49 -8.30 16.82
N ARG A 157 7.34 -8.02 17.81
CA ARG A 157 8.80 -8.09 17.64
C ARG A 157 9.25 -9.53 17.34
N HIS A 158 8.77 -10.50 18.12
CA HIS A 158 9.10 -11.91 17.94
C HIS A 158 8.67 -12.41 16.55
N ALA A 159 7.50 -11.99 16.05
CA ALA A 159 7.04 -12.32 14.71
C ALA A 159 7.97 -11.74 13.62
N VAL A 160 8.39 -10.49 13.77
CA VAL A 160 9.35 -9.85 12.85
C VAL A 160 10.72 -10.54 12.87
N GLU A 161 11.20 -10.95 14.05
CA GLU A 161 12.48 -11.66 14.24
C GLU A 161 12.48 -13.09 13.67
N HIS A 162 11.31 -13.75 13.60
CA HIS A 162 11.16 -15.13 13.11
C HIS A 162 10.50 -15.23 11.72
N PHE A 163 10.30 -14.10 11.05
CA PHE A 163 9.61 -14.02 9.75
C PHE A 163 8.24 -14.73 9.76
N ALA A 164 7.45 -14.50 10.81
CA ALA A 164 6.11 -15.05 10.95
C ALA A 164 5.04 -14.08 10.45
N GLU A 165 4.05 -14.60 9.74
CA GLU A 165 2.79 -13.90 9.49
C GLU A 165 2.02 -13.72 10.79
N ILE A 166 1.52 -12.51 11.06
CA ILE A 166 0.63 -12.24 12.19
C ILE A 166 -0.48 -11.26 11.81
N SER A 167 -1.61 -11.36 12.51
CA SER A 167 -2.65 -10.33 12.54
C SER A 167 -2.96 -9.98 13.98
N VAL A 168 -3.01 -8.68 14.30
CA VAL A 168 -3.16 -8.18 15.68
C VAL A 168 -4.03 -6.92 15.71
N GLU A 169 -4.83 -6.79 16.77
CA GLU A 169 -5.52 -5.54 17.08
C GLU A 169 -4.69 -4.68 18.02
N LEU A 170 -4.44 -3.43 17.67
CA LEU A 170 -3.76 -2.47 18.55
C LEU A 170 -4.29 -1.04 18.36
N ILE A 171 -4.20 -0.23 19.43
CA ILE A 171 -4.49 1.21 19.33
C ILE A 171 -3.36 1.89 18.55
N ASN A 172 -3.74 2.63 17.52
CA ASN A 172 -2.86 3.54 16.78
C ASN A 172 -3.43 4.96 16.81
N PHE A 173 -2.58 5.94 16.52
CA PHE A 173 -2.90 7.36 16.54
C PHE A 173 -2.66 7.95 15.16
N ARG A 174 -3.67 8.64 14.64
CA ARG A 174 -3.54 9.46 13.43
C ARG A 174 -2.68 10.69 13.73
N LYS A 175 -2.22 11.39 12.68
CA LYS A 175 -1.40 12.62 12.80
C LYS A 175 -2.03 13.71 13.68
N ASN A 176 -3.36 13.82 13.68
CA ASN A 176 -4.12 14.75 14.53
C ASN A 176 -4.24 14.31 16.01
N GLY A 177 -3.65 13.18 16.39
CA GLY A 177 -3.74 12.59 17.73
C GLY A 177 -5.00 11.77 17.99
N GLN A 178 -5.89 11.60 17.01
CA GLN A 178 -7.09 10.77 17.17
C GLN A 178 -6.70 9.27 17.27
N PRO A 179 -7.12 8.55 18.33
CA PRO A 179 -6.94 7.11 18.41
C PRO A 179 -7.89 6.37 17.48
N PHE A 180 -7.43 5.24 16.94
CA PHE A 180 -8.24 4.25 16.25
C PHE A 180 -7.74 2.84 16.56
N VAL A 181 -8.60 1.83 16.44
CA VAL A 181 -8.19 0.42 16.56
C VAL A 181 -7.75 -0.04 15.18
N ASN A 182 -6.44 -0.30 15.04
CA ASN A 182 -5.85 -0.84 13.83
C ASN A 182 -5.81 -2.36 13.92
N ILE A 183 -6.45 -3.04 12.98
CA ILE A 183 -6.22 -4.45 12.66
C ILE A 183 -5.00 -4.47 11.74
N LEU A 184 -3.84 -4.76 12.31
CA LEU A 184 -2.55 -4.77 11.63
C LEU A 184 -2.19 -6.21 11.25
N THR A 185 -2.09 -6.48 9.96
CA THR A 185 -1.57 -7.75 9.43
C THR A 185 -0.18 -7.53 8.85
N LEU A 186 0.81 -8.29 9.34
CA LEU A 186 2.19 -8.28 8.86
C LEU A 186 2.49 -9.59 8.12
N ILE A 187 2.99 -9.49 6.89
CA ILE A 187 3.37 -10.64 6.06
C ILE A 187 4.79 -10.41 5.51
N PRO A 188 5.74 -11.34 5.72
CA PRO A 188 7.05 -11.28 5.09
C PRO A 188 6.98 -11.73 3.62
N VAL A 189 7.77 -11.08 2.75
CA VAL A 189 7.80 -11.35 1.30
C VAL A 189 9.24 -11.60 0.84
N SER A 190 9.42 -12.66 0.04
CA SER A 190 10.69 -13.01 -0.62
C SER A 190 10.65 -12.72 -2.13
N PHE A 191 11.74 -12.16 -2.67
CA PHE A 191 11.99 -11.92 -4.09
C PHE A 191 12.80 -13.06 -4.74
N GLY A 192 12.70 -14.27 -4.19
CA GLY A 192 13.39 -15.47 -4.67
C GLY A 192 14.57 -15.88 -3.80
N GLY A 193 14.93 -15.07 -2.80
CA GLY A 193 15.88 -15.44 -1.76
C GLY A 193 15.29 -16.44 -0.74
N PRO A 194 16.15 -17.19 -0.01
CA PRO A 194 15.72 -18.09 1.06
C PRO A 194 15.22 -17.34 2.31
N THR A 195 15.54 -16.05 2.43
CA THR A 195 15.15 -15.16 3.52
C THR A 195 14.29 -14.03 2.97
N PRO A 196 13.15 -13.67 3.59
CA PRO A 196 12.34 -12.53 3.17
C PRO A 196 13.12 -11.21 3.25
N GLU A 197 13.03 -10.38 2.21
CA GLU A 197 13.67 -9.07 2.16
C GLU A 197 12.76 -7.94 2.66
N TYR A 198 11.45 -8.16 2.67
CA TYR A 198 10.46 -7.11 2.99
C TYR A 198 9.36 -7.62 3.92
N PHE A 199 8.83 -6.72 4.75
CA PHE A 199 7.51 -6.88 5.38
C PHE A 199 6.48 -6.02 4.68
N VAL A 200 5.30 -6.58 4.43
CA VAL A 200 4.11 -5.84 4.01
C VAL A 200 3.16 -5.75 5.20
N GLY A 201 2.80 -4.53 5.57
CA GLY A 201 1.87 -4.25 6.66
C GLY A 201 0.55 -3.71 6.12
N PHE A 202 -0.52 -4.49 6.22
CA PHE A 202 -1.89 -4.02 5.96
C PHE A 202 -2.49 -3.44 7.23
N SER A 203 -3.22 -2.34 7.12
CA SER A 203 -3.89 -1.68 8.25
C SER A 203 -5.36 -1.45 7.92
N VAL A 204 -6.25 -1.94 8.78
CA VAL A 204 -7.69 -1.75 8.66
C VAL A 204 -8.20 -1.12 9.95
N GLU A 205 -8.99 -0.05 9.85
CA GLU A 205 -9.69 0.50 11.01
C GLU A 205 -10.86 -0.40 11.38
N LYS A 206 -10.90 -0.86 12.63
CA LYS A 206 -12.04 -1.61 13.15
C LYS A 206 -13.20 -0.66 13.41
N GLU A 207 -14.24 -0.75 12.60
CA GLU A 207 -15.49 -0.02 12.84
C GLU A 207 -16.07 -0.38 14.21
N GLN A 208 -16.53 0.63 14.95
CA GLN A 208 -17.26 0.40 16.19
C GLN A 208 -18.72 0.09 15.83
N GLY A 209 -19.06 -1.19 15.84
CA GLY A 209 -20.44 -1.64 15.69
C GLY A 209 -21.33 -1.03 16.77
N TRP A 210 -22.50 -0.57 16.35
CA TRP A 210 -23.58 0.01 17.18
C TRP A 210 -24.55 -1.07 17.67
#